data_AF-A0A925HMI8-F1
#
_entry.id   AF-A0A925HMI8-F1
#
_cell.length_a   1.000
_cell.length_b   1.000
_cell.length_c   1.000
_cell.angle_alpha   90.00
_cell.angle_beta   90.00
_cell.angle_gamma   90.00
#
_symmetry.space_group_name_H-M   'P 1'
#
loop_
_entity.id
_entity.type
_entity.pdbx_description
1 polymer ?
#
loop_
_entity_poly.entity_id
_entity_poly.type
_entity_poly.pdbx_seq_one_letter_code
_entity_poly.pdbx_strand_id
1 'polypeptide(L)'
;MLDKKATDVLVLKVEPLTSVADYLVIGSADSDRQASAIADYIDGILSRAGSKLLRVEGLRSSQWVLMDFGDVIVHIFRQDVRTHYALERLWADAKRVTIPDEPTVAQPTVTPRLVKRKKAPAKAKA
;
A
#
# COMPACT_ATOMS: atom_id res chain seq x y z
N MET A 1 10.26 1.64 -2.09
CA MET A 1 10.79 0.62 -1.14
C MET A 1 12.20 0.19 -1.52
N LEU A 2 12.41 -0.31 -2.74
CA LEU A 2 13.72 -0.81 -3.19
C LEU A 2 14.83 0.27 -3.16
N ASP A 3 14.52 1.53 -3.49
CA ASP A 3 15.48 2.65 -3.39
C ASP A 3 15.97 2.92 -1.96
N LYS A 4 15.21 2.46 -0.96
CA LYS A 4 15.56 2.52 0.47
C LYS A 4 16.05 1.18 1.01
N LYS A 5 16.45 0.27 0.12
CA LYS A 5 17.02 -1.05 0.41
C LYS A 5 16.11 -1.91 1.30
N ALA A 6 14.80 -1.77 1.14
CA ALA A 6 13.85 -2.66 1.80
C ALA A 6 14.03 -4.09 1.25
N THR A 7 13.96 -5.08 2.13
CA THR A 7 14.12 -6.50 1.82
C THR A 7 12.76 -7.19 1.73
N ASP A 8 12.72 -8.37 1.10
CA ASP A 8 11.54 -9.24 1.00
C ASP A 8 10.26 -8.49 0.57
N VAL A 9 10.39 -7.61 -0.43
CA VAL A 9 9.26 -6.79 -0.89
C VAL A 9 8.27 -7.67 -1.65
N LEU A 10 7.04 -7.70 -1.16
CA LEU A 10 5.95 -8.49 -1.71
C LEU A 10 4.82 -7.57 -2.14
N VAL A 11 4.31 -7.74 -3.35
CA VAL A 11 3.11 -7.06 -3.83
C VAL A 11 2.02 -8.10 -4.03
N LEU A 12 0.90 -7.91 -3.34
CA LEU A 12 -0.25 -8.80 -3.35
C LEU A 12 -1.45 -8.09 -3.96
N LYS A 13 -2.07 -8.70 -4.96
CA LYS A 13 -3.36 -8.26 -5.48
C LYS A 13 -4.46 -8.88 -4.61
N VAL A 14 -5.13 -8.05 -3.82
CA VAL A 14 -6.13 -8.45 -2.82
C VAL A 14 -7.56 -8.03 -3.17
N GLU A 15 -7.75 -7.21 -4.22
CA GLU A 15 -9.07 -6.83 -4.78
C GLU A 15 -10.08 -8.00 -4.87
N PRO A 16 -9.72 -9.22 -5.32
CA PRO A 16 -10.69 -10.32 -5.44
C PRO A 16 -11.09 -10.93 -4.10
N LEU A 17 -10.31 -10.70 -3.05
CA LEU A 17 -10.46 -11.32 -1.73
C LEU A 17 -11.11 -10.37 -0.72
N THR A 18 -10.97 -9.05 -0.91
CA THR A 18 -11.47 -8.03 0.02
C THR A 18 -11.83 -6.74 -0.70
N SER A 19 -12.81 -6.02 -0.15
CA SER A 19 -13.17 -4.67 -0.60
C SER A 19 -12.36 -3.56 0.07
N VAL A 20 -11.40 -3.91 0.94
CA VAL A 20 -10.64 -2.94 1.74
C VAL A 20 -9.61 -2.19 0.90
N ALA A 21 -8.92 -2.89 -0.02
CA ALA A 21 -7.90 -2.32 -0.90
C ALA A 21 -7.76 -3.18 -2.16
N ASP A 22 -7.14 -2.64 -3.21
CA ASP A 22 -6.83 -3.39 -4.42
C ASP A 22 -5.49 -4.13 -4.31
N TYR A 23 -4.51 -3.46 -3.69
CA TYR A 23 -3.16 -3.98 -3.50
C TYR A 23 -2.67 -3.84 -2.07
N LEU A 24 -1.91 -4.84 -1.64
CA LEU A 24 -1.18 -4.82 -0.38
C LEU A 24 0.32 -4.98 -0.69
N VAL A 25 1.12 -4.01 -0.23
CA VAL A 25 2.58 -4.02 -0.41
C VAL A 25 3.21 -4.26 0.95
N ILE A 26 4.06 -5.27 1.06
CA ILE A 26 4.78 -5.62 2.29
C ILE A 26 6.27 -5.46 2.02
N GLY A 27 7.02 -4.82 2.92
CA GLY A 27 8.47 -4.78 2.89
C GLY A 27 9.08 -4.90 4.27
N SER A 28 10.30 -5.43 4.33
CA SER A 28 11.11 -5.53 5.55
C SER A 28 12.16 -4.42 5.60
N ALA A 29 12.48 -4.00 6.81
CA ALA A 29 13.55 -3.08 7.16
C ALA A 29 14.43 -3.70 8.26
N ASP A 30 15.72 -3.46 8.19
CA ASP A 30 16.72 -3.97 9.13
C ASP A 30 16.77 -3.16 10.43
N SER A 31 16.21 -1.94 10.43
CA SER A 31 16.16 -1.07 11.60
C SER A 31 14.95 -0.14 11.60
N ASP A 32 14.57 0.31 12.79
CA ASP A 32 13.51 1.30 13.03
C ASP A 32 13.75 2.57 12.18
N ARG A 33 15.00 3.03 12.11
CA ARG A 33 15.39 4.20 11.33
C ARG A 33 15.18 3.97 9.82
N GLN A 34 15.50 2.78 9.33
CA GLN A 34 15.26 2.43 7.94
C GLN A 34 13.76 2.34 7.66
N ALA A 35 12.97 1.74 8.55
CA ALA A 35 11.52 1.66 8.41
C ALA A 35 10.87 3.06 8.30
N SER A 36 11.27 4.00 9.18
CA SER A 36 10.87 5.41 9.07
C SER A 36 11.31 6.03 7.74
N ALA A 37 12.57 5.84 7.34
CA ALA A 37 13.09 6.41 6.10
C ALA A 37 12.39 5.84 4.84
N ILE A 38 11.95 4.59 4.87
CA ILE A 38 11.12 3.99 3.82
C ILE A 38 9.76 4.67 3.78
N ALA A 39 9.10 4.84 4.94
CA ALA A 39 7.78 5.47 5.04
C ALA A 39 7.80 6.91 4.51
N ASP A 40 8.76 7.72 4.99
CA ASP A 40 8.93 9.12 4.57
C ASP A 40 9.22 9.22 3.06
N TYR A 41 10.01 8.28 2.53
CA TYR A 41 10.32 8.26 1.10
C TYR A 41 9.10 7.93 0.24
N ILE A 42 8.29 6.96 0.67
CA ILE A 42 7.05 6.58 -0.02
C ILE A 42 6.07 7.74 -0.01
N ASP A 43 5.84 8.36 1.15
CA ASP A 43 4.96 9.53 1.26
C ASP A 43 5.46 10.69 0.39
N GLY A 44 6.76 10.97 0.41
CA GLY A 44 7.36 12.02 -0.41
C GLY A 44 7.21 11.79 -1.92
N ILE A 45 7.29 10.55 -2.41
CA ILE A 45 7.05 10.24 -3.83
C ILE A 45 5.57 10.34 -4.18
N LEU A 46 4.71 9.70 -3.39
CA LEU A 46 3.30 9.59 -3.70
C LEU A 46 2.58 10.92 -3.57
N SER A 47 2.94 11.75 -2.59
CA SER A 47 2.45 13.13 -2.47
C SER A 47 2.80 13.98 -3.69
N ARG A 48 4.03 13.88 -4.22
CA ARG A 48 4.44 14.56 -5.46
C ARG A 48 3.70 14.03 -6.70
N ALA A 49 3.30 12.76 -6.68
CA ALA A 49 2.47 12.15 -7.72
C ALA A 49 0.97 12.43 -7.57
N GLY A 50 0.56 13.24 -6.57
CA GLY A 50 -0.84 13.59 -6.32
C GLY A 50 -1.65 12.54 -5.56
N SER A 51 -1.00 11.47 -5.10
CA SER A 51 -1.62 10.46 -4.25
C SER A 51 -1.60 10.91 -2.79
N LYS A 52 -2.77 10.87 -2.13
CA LYS A 52 -2.93 11.34 -0.74
C LYS A 52 -2.76 10.19 0.24
N LEU A 53 -1.85 10.36 1.20
CA LEU A 53 -1.79 9.51 2.39
C LEU A 53 -3.03 9.76 3.25
N LEU A 54 -3.89 8.75 3.40
CA LEU A 54 -5.13 8.85 4.17
C LEU A 54 -4.87 8.67 5.66
N ARG A 55 -4.01 7.69 5.99
CA ARG A 55 -3.65 7.39 7.37
C ARG A 55 -2.27 6.75 7.44
N VAL A 56 -1.56 7.05 8.52
CA VAL A 56 -0.34 6.35 8.91
C VAL A 56 -0.44 5.91 10.36
N GLU A 57 -0.06 4.67 10.65
CA GLU A 57 -0.01 4.10 11.99
C GLU A 57 1.36 3.49 12.27
N GLY A 58 1.74 3.40 13.54
CA GLY A 58 2.99 2.74 13.97
C GLY A 58 4.29 3.50 13.71
N LEU A 59 4.26 4.68 13.08
CA LEU A 59 5.45 5.48 12.74
C LEU A 59 6.29 5.90 13.95
N ARG A 60 5.71 5.99 15.15
CA ARG A 60 6.46 6.36 16.37
C ARG A 60 7.46 5.30 16.82
N SER A 61 7.12 4.02 16.67
CA SER A 61 7.99 2.90 17.05
C SER A 61 8.73 2.31 15.85
N SER A 62 8.20 2.51 14.65
CA SER A 62 8.76 2.02 13.37
C SER A 62 9.02 0.52 13.31
N GLN A 63 8.40 -0.23 14.22
CA GLN A 63 8.42 -1.69 14.28
C GLN A 63 7.53 -2.29 13.21
N TRP A 64 6.40 -1.63 13.00
CA TRP A 64 5.41 -1.94 12.00
C TRP A 64 4.73 -0.64 11.65
N VAL A 65 5.03 -0.13 10.45
CA VAL A 65 4.38 1.05 9.91
C VAL A 65 3.31 0.59 8.92
N LEU A 66 2.10 1.09 9.11
CA LEU A 66 0.98 0.91 8.18
C LEU A 66 0.72 2.25 7.51
N MET A 67 0.72 2.27 6.18
CA MET A 67 0.38 3.44 5.38
C MET A 67 -0.79 3.12 4.46
N ASP A 68 -1.86 3.89 4.59
CA ASP A 68 -3.10 3.69 3.84
C ASP A 68 -3.29 4.81 2.81
N PHE A 69 -3.38 4.43 1.54
CA PHE A 69 -3.65 5.30 0.40
C PHE A 69 -5.03 5.04 -0.23
N GLY A 70 -5.89 4.25 0.42
CA GLY A 70 -7.21 3.85 -0.06
C GLY A 70 -7.14 2.59 -0.92
N ASP A 71 -6.70 2.72 -2.18
CA ASP A 71 -6.62 1.57 -3.10
C ASP A 71 -5.38 0.70 -2.85
N VAL A 72 -4.36 1.25 -2.18
CA VAL A 72 -3.09 0.58 -1.86
C VAL A 72 -2.79 0.74 -0.38
N ILE A 73 -2.46 -0.37 0.28
CA ILE A 73 -2.02 -0.40 1.67
C ILE A 73 -0.58 -0.91 1.73
N VAL A 74 0.30 -0.14 2.37
CA VAL A 74 1.71 -0.47 2.54
C VAL A 74 2.00 -0.85 3.99
N HIS A 75 2.60 -2.02 4.18
CA HIS A 75 3.13 -2.50 5.45
C HIS A 75 4.66 -2.49 5.39
N ILE A 76 5.29 -1.76 6.30
CA ILE A 76 6.75 -1.75 6.48
C ILE A 76 7.03 -2.37 7.84
N PHE A 77 7.71 -3.51 7.86
CA PHE A 77 8.03 -4.23 9.08
C PHE A 77 9.51 -4.12 9.42
N ARG A 78 9.83 -4.10 10.71
CA ARG A 78 11.15 -4.56 11.15
C ARG A 78 11.24 -6.08 10.95
N GLN A 79 12.38 -6.56 10.48
CA GLN A 79 12.54 -7.96 10.05
C GLN A 79 12.18 -9.00 11.14
N ASP A 80 12.56 -8.73 12.39
CA ASP A 80 12.20 -9.54 13.56
C ASP A 80 10.69 -9.53 13.84
N VAL A 81 10.06 -8.37 13.68
CA VAL A 81 8.62 -8.17 13.91
C VAL A 81 7.77 -8.86 12.83
N ARG A 82 8.20 -8.83 11.57
CA ARG A 82 7.49 -9.48 10.45
C ARG A 82 7.27 -10.98 10.70
N THR A 83 8.31 -11.63 11.22
CA THR A 83 8.30 -13.07 11.51
C THR A 83 7.30 -13.42 12.61
N HIS A 84 7.13 -12.55 13.59
CA HIS A 84 6.19 -12.76 14.70
C HIS A 84 4.72 -12.67 14.24
N TYR A 85 4.38 -11.68 13.42
CA TYR A 85 3.00 -11.46 12.97
C TYR A 85 2.60 -12.30 11.75
N ALA A 86 3.56 -12.70 10.91
CA ALA A 86 3.36 -13.61 9.76
C ALA A 86 2.13 -13.28 8.89
N LEU A 87 1.85 -11.99 8.64
CA LEU A 87 0.65 -11.54 7.91
C LEU A 87 0.51 -12.12 6.51
N GLU A 88 1.62 -12.53 5.90
CA GLU A 88 1.62 -13.22 4.60
C GLU A 88 0.75 -14.48 4.60
N ARG A 89 0.58 -15.13 5.76
CA ARG A 89 -0.30 -16.30 5.90
C ARG A 89 -1.76 -15.95 5.74
N LEU A 90 -2.18 -14.76 6.17
CA LEU A 90 -3.56 -14.29 6.02
C LEU A 90 -3.90 -14.05 4.54
N TRP A 91 -2.90 -13.70 3.74
CA TRP A 91 -3.05 -13.38 2.32
C TRP A 91 -2.44 -14.47 1.42
N ALA A 92 -2.37 -15.71 1.89
CA ALA A 92 -1.77 -16.82 1.14
C ALA A 92 -2.48 -17.06 -0.21
N ASP A 93 -3.79 -16.81 -0.27
CA ASP A 93 -4.60 -16.94 -1.48
C ASP A 93 -4.49 -15.73 -2.44
N ALA A 94 -3.81 -14.66 -2.01
CA ALA A 94 -3.66 -13.46 -2.83
C ALA A 94 -2.64 -13.68 -3.95
N LYS A 95 -2.98 -13.20 -5.16
CA LYS A 95 -2.06 -13.29 -6.30
C LYS A 95 -0.87 -12.37 -6.06
N ARG A 96 0.34 -12.95 -6.10
CA ARG A 96 1.60 -12.20 -6.07
C ARG A 96 1.82 -11.51 -7.42
N VAL A 97 2.17 -10.23 -7.37
CA VAL A 97 2.54 -9.42 -8.52
C VAL A 97 4.07 -9.33 -8.56
N THR A 98 4.67 -9.78 -9.65
CA THR A 98 6.13 -9.70 -9.85
C THR A 98 6.54 -8.24 -10.02
N ILE A 99 7.57 -7.83 -9.29
CA ILE A 99 8.21 -6.52 -9.45
C ILE A 99 9.28 -6.70 -10.55
N PRO A 100 9.26 -5.92 -11.64
CA PRO A 100 10.30 -5.99 -12.65
C PRO A 100 11.67 -5.61 -12.07
N ASP A 101 12.73 -6.31 -12.47
CA ASP A 101 14.11 -6.05 -12.00
C ASP A 101 14.65 -4.68 -12.46
N GLU A 102 14.08 -4.14 -13.54
CA GLU A 102 14.32 -2.76 -13.96
C GLU A 102 13.11 -1.88 -13.61
N PRO A 103 13.32 -0.66 -13.06
CA PRO A 103 12.25 0.30 -12.87
C PRO A 103 11.73 0.73 -14.24
N THR A 104 10.80 -0.04 -14.80
CA THR A 104 10.03 0.39 -15.95
C THR A 104 9.27 1.62 -15.47
N VAL A 105 9.64 2.78 -15.98
CA VAL A 105 8.89 4.04 -15.85
C VAL A 105 7.60 3.89 -16.67
N ALA A 106 6.74 2.94 -16.27
CA ALA A 106 5.37 2.87 -16.75
C ALA A 106 4.61 3.91 -15.94
N GLN A 107 4.26 5.00 -16.62
CA GLN A 107 3.36 6.02 -16.09
C GLN A 107 2.15 5.32 -15.44
N PRO A 108 1.72 5.75 -14.25
CA PRO A 108 0.58 5.11 -13.59
C PRO A 108 -0.63 5.29 -14.50
N THR A 109 -1.06 4.22 -15.16
CA THR A 109 -2.38 4.15 -15.79
C THR A 109 -3.36 4.00 -14.65
N VAL A 110 -3.61 5.10 -13.94
CA VAL A 110 -4.73 5.20 -13.01
C VAL A 110 -5.96 5.08 -13.89
N THR A 111 -6.53 3.89 -13.97
CA THR A 111 -7.85 3.73 -14.59
C THR A 111 -8.82 4.39 -13.62
N PRO A 112 -9.47 5.51 -13.98
CA PRO A 112 -10.36 6.18 -13.04
C PRO A 112 -11.50 5.21 -12.70
N ARG A 113 -11.58 4.81 -11.42
CA ARG A 113 -12.69 4.02 -10.90
C ARG A 113 -13.96 4.84 -11.11
N LEU A 114 -14.84 4.38 -12.01
CA LEU A 114 -16.11 5.02 -12.28
C LEU A 114 -16.96 4.98 -11.00
N VAL A 115 -16.98 6.09 -10.26
CA VAL A 115 -17.90 6.27 -9.14
C VAL A 115 -19.32 6.25 -9.71
N LYS A 116 -20.04 5.15 -9.49
CA LYS A 116 -21.47 5.05 -9.82
C LYS A 116 -22.21 6.11 -9.01
N ARG A 117 -22.48 7.28 -9.60
CA ARG A 117 -23.37 8.30 -9.04
C ARG A 117 -24.73 7.65 -8.82
N LYS A 118 -25.18 7.53 -7.56
CA LYS A 118 -26.57 7.20 -7.25
C LYS A 118 -27.44 8.32 -7.82
N LYS A 119 -28.39 7.96 -8.70
CA LYS A 119 -29.40 8.87 -9.24
C LYS A 119 -30.29 9.33 -8.08
N ALA A 120 -30.27 10.62 -7.76
CA ALA A 120 -31.22 11.19 -6.81
C ALA A 120 -32.64 11.00 -7.36
N PRO A 121 -33.64 10.63 -6.53
CA PRO A 121 -35.00 10.53 -7.00
C PRO A 121 -35.52 11.91 -7.37
N ALA A 122 -36.02 12.04 -8.60
CA ALA A 122 -36.78 13.20 -9.05
C ALA A 122 -38.03 13.32 -8.17
N LYS A 123 -38.14 14.38 -7.38
CA LYS A 123 -39.43 14.78 -6.81
C LYS A 123 -40.19 15.54 -7.90
N ALA A 124 -41.29 14.94 -8.32
CA ALA A 124 -42.30 15.53 -9.18
C ALA A 124 -43.05 16.66 -8.44
N LYS A 125 -43.57 17.59 -9.24
CA LYS A 125 -44.34 18.81 -8.90
C LYS A 125 -45.50 18.57 -7.92
N ALA A 126 -45.78 19.60 -7.11
CA ALA A 126 -47.09 20.24 -7.01
C ALA A 126 -46.84 21.76 -7.02
#